data_AF-K8X8V3-F1
#
_entry.id   AF-K8X8V3-F1
#
_cell.length_a   1.000
_cell.length_b   1.000
_cell.length_c   1.000
_cell.angle_alpha   90.00
_cell.angle_beta   90.00
_cell.angle_gamma   90.00
#
_symmetry.space_group_name_H-M   'P 1'
#
loop_
_entity.id
_entity.type
_entity.pdbx_description
1 polymer ?
#
loop_
_entity_poly.entity_id
_entity_poly.type
_entity_poly.pdbx_seq_one_letter_code
_entity_poly.pdbx_strand_id
1 'polypeptide(L)'
;MSGAGNRLIAPMLATPGEPPVEMDGWAAEMKYDGFRLLAGVGGGAHPVLWTRNLNVVTSSYPEVTEALTEAFGGHGRIVFDGEIVALTRGRPSFARLQKRANTLRPTTALRRQVPVTYLPFDVLYRTSELGHLHLCGCCSATPFDAHRLTLVCWTSTGASPESTGSRALGAPPRA
;
A
#
# COMPACT_ATOMS: atom_id res chain seq x y z
N MET A 1 22.14 23.21 0.42
CA MET A 1 21.86 21.80 0.11
C MET A 1 21.61 21.08 1.43
N SER A 2 20.38 21.10 1.93
CA SER A 2 20.03 20.46 3.20
C SER A 2 19.57 19.04 2.95
N GLY A 3 20.29 18.07 3.51
CA GLY A 3 19.87 16.68 3.55
C GLY A 3 18.52 16.59 4.25
N ALA A 4 17.49 16.22 3.48
CA ALA A 4 16.28 15.65 4.03
C ALA A 4 16.70 14.33 4.70
N GLY A 5 17.07 14.43 5.98
CA GLY A 5 17.47 13.31 6.80
C GLY A 5 16.44 12.21 6.63
N ASN A 6 16.94 11.01 6.32
CA ASN A 6 16.20 9.78 6.23
C ASN A 6 15.53 9.55 7.59
N ARG A 7 14.37 10.17 7.84
CA ARG A 7 13.63 10.03 9.09
C ARG A 7 12.99 8.67 9.02
N LEU A 8 13.74 7.67 9.48
CA LEU A 8 13.32 6.29 9.53
C LEU A 8 12.06 6.22 10.41
N ILE A 9 10.91 5.94 9.78
CA ILE A 9 9.64 5.78 10.48
C ILE A 9 9.67 4.39 11.11
N ALA A 10 9.78 4.34 12.44
CA ALA A 10 9.66 3.09 13.16
C ALA A 10 8.22 2.56 13.02
N PRO A 11 8.00 1.29 12.63
CA PRO A 11 6.66 0.77 12.46
C PRO A 11 5.88 0.74 13.77
N MET A 12 4.60 1.14 13.75
CA MET A 12 3.69 1.02 14.90
C MET A 12 3.46 -0.46 15.25
N LEU A 13 3.46 -0.81 16.53
CA LEU A 13 3.28 -2.18 17.00
C LEU A 13 1.87 -2.41 17.58
N ALA A 14 1.38 -3.64 17.44
CA ALA A 14 0.11 -4.07 18.03
C ALA A 14 0.33 -4.66 19.43
N THR A 15 -0.61 -4.38 20.33
CA THR A 15 -0.70 -4.99 21.66
C THR A 15 -1.79 -6.07 21.64
N PRO A 16 -1.54 -7.30 22.15
CA PRO A 16 -2.58 -8.32 22.27
C PRO A 16 -3.72 -7.83 23.18
N GLY A 17 -4.95 -8.09 22.77
CA GLY A 17 -6.15 -7.71 23.52
C GLY A 17 -7.42 -8.24 22.87
N GLU A 18 -8.54 -8.12 23.58
CA GLU A 18 -9.86 -8.41 23.03
C GLU A 18 -10.29 -7.26 22.10
N PRO A 19 -10.96 -7.57 20.98
CA PRO A 19 -11.53 -6.52 20.15
C PRO A 19 -12.55 -5.72 20.96
N PRO A 20 -12.69 -4.41 20.71
CA PRO A 20 -13.67 -3.59 21.40
C PRO A 20 -15.09 -4.11 21.10
N VAL A 21 -15.97 -4.04 22.08
CA VAL A 21 -17.39 -4.43 21.92
C VAL A 21 -18.11 -3.44 21.00
N GLU A 22 -17.81 -2.15 21.16
CA GLU A 22 -18.31 -1.07 20.31
C GLU A 22 -17.27 -0.70 19.27
N MET A 23 -17.66 -0.74 18.00
CA MET A 23 -16.77 -0.49 16.85
C MET A 23 -16.75 0.98 16.41
N ASP A 24 -17.48 1.87 17.09
CA ASP A 24 -17.48 3.30 16.77
C ASP A 24 -16.08 3.90 16.92
N GLY A 25 -15.56 4.47 15.83
CA GLY A 25 -14.17 4.99 15.77
C GLY A 25 -13.09 3.92 15.64
N TRP A 26 -13.47 2.64 15.47
CA TRP A 26 -12.56 1.53 15.22
C TRP A 26 -12.75 0.97 13.82
N ALA A 27 -11.67 0.41 13.28
CA ALA A 27 -11.74 -0.30 12.02
C ALA A 27 -10.98 -1.61 12.11
N ALA A 28 -11.60 -2.69 11.65
CA ALA A 28 -11.01 -4.02 11.63
C ALA A 28 -10.35 -4.30 10.29
N GLU A 29 -9.22 -5.00 10.32
CA GLU A 29 -8.53 -5.53 9.15
C GLU A 29 -8.06 -6.95 9.42
N MET A 30 -7.95 -7.72 8.34
CA MET A 30 -7.39 -9.06 8.43
C MET A 30 -5.92 -8.96 8.81
N LYS A 31 -5.53 -9.54 9.94
CA LYS A 31 -4.12 -9.71 10.28
C LYS A 31 -3.53 -10.78 9.37
N TYR A 32 -2.79 -10.36 8.35
CA TYR A 32 -2.05 -11.28 7.49
C TYR A 32 -0.85 -11.89 8.23
N ASP A 33 -0.50 -13.13 7.86
CA ASP A 33 0.68 -13.84 8.35
C ASP A 33 1.74 -13.87 7.26
N GLY A 34 2.73 -12.98 7.35
CA GLY A 34 3.66 -12.68 6.27
C GLY A 34 4.97 -12.05 6.74
N PHE A 35 5.58 -11.24 5.87
CA PHE A 35 6.69 -10.36 6.23
C PHE A 35 6.27 -8.89 6.12
N ARG A 36 6.23 -8.19 7.26
CA ARG A 36 6.02 -6.74 7.30
C ARG A 36 7.16 -6.00 6.61
N LEU A 37 6.81 -5.20 5.61
CA LEU A 37 7.73 -4.33 4.88
C LEU A 37 7.20 -2.90 4.80
N LEU A 38 8.13 -1.95 4.80
CA LEU A 38 7.89 -0.60 4.32
C LEU A 38 8.22 -0.53 2.82
N ALA A 39 7.41 0.21 2.07
CA ALA A 39 7.63 0.42 0.64
C ALA A 39 7.62 1.92 0.29
N GLY A 40 8.75 2.43 -0.19
CA GLY A 40 8.87 3.78 -0.71
C GLY A 40 8.79 3.77 -2.24
N VAL A 41 8.00 4.69 -2.83
CA VAL A 41 7.80 4.80 -4.28
C VAL A 41 7.47 6.25 -4.68
N GLY A 42 7.57 6.57 -5.97
CA GLY A 42 7.22 7.87 -6.54
C GLY A 42 8.36 8.89 -6.47
N GLY A 43 8.08 10.13 -6.87
CA GLY A 43 9.06 11.20 -6.95
C GLY A 43 10.17 10.94 -7.97
N GLY A 44 9.86 10.20 -9.04
CA GLY A 44 10.80 9.85 -10.11
C GLY A 44 11.89 8.84 -9.74
N ALA A 45 11.78 8.17 -8.59
CA ALA A 45 12.76 7.20 -8.11
C ALA A 45 12.24 5.75 -8.19
N HIS A 46 13.16 4.80 -8.35
CA HIS A 46 12.83 3.38 -8.24
C HIS A 46 12.34 3.03 -6.84
N PRO A 47 11.35 2.12 -6.69
CA PRO A 47 10.87 1.73 -5.38
C PRO A 47 11.96 1.08 -4.52
N VAL A 48 11.86 1.31 -3.21
CA VAL A 48 12.75 0.69 -2.22
C VAL A 48 11.90 0.02 -1.16
N LEU A 49 12.30 -1.20 -0.78
CA LEU A 49 11.62 -2.01 0.22
C LEU A 49 12.52 -2.21 1.44
N TRP A 50 11.95 -2.05 2.63
CA TRP A 50 12.63 -2.27 3.89
C TRP A 50 11.87 -3.24 4.78
N THR A 51 12.57 -4.11 5.51
CA THR A 51 11.94 -4.92 6.55
C THR A 51 11.53 -4.08 7.76
N ARG A 52 10.79 -4.68 8.69
CA ARG A 52 10.53 -4.10 10.02
C ARG A 52 11.79 -3.57 10.74
N ASN A 53 12.93 -4.23 10.54
CA ASN A 53 14.23 -3.83 11.12
C ASN A 53 15.03 -2.91 10.19
N LEU A 54 14.39 -2.37 9.16
CA LEU A 54 14.94 -1.41 8.19
C LEU A 54 16.06 -1.96 7.30
N ASN A 55 16.14 -3.29 7.15
CA ASN A 55 17.04 -3.91 6.17
C ASN A 55 16.46 -3.76 4.76
N VAL A 56 17.27 -3.30 3.82
CA VAL A 56 16.87 -3.18 2.41
C VAL A 56 16.69 -4.57 1.79
N VAL A 57 15.51 -4.83 1.23
CA VAL A 57 15.13 -6.11 0.60
C VAL A 57 14.53 -5.93 -0.80
N THR A 58 14.74 -4.77 -1.42
CA THR A 58 14.21 -4.41 -2.74
C THR A 58 14.42 -5.50 -3.80
N SER A 59 15.63 -6.04 -3.90
CA SER A 59 15.98 -7.08 -4.89
C SER A 59 15.31 -8.43 -4.65
N SER A 60 14.84 -8.69 -3.42
CA SER A 60 14.22 -9.96 -3.04
C SER A 60 12.80 -10.10 -3.60
N TYR A 61 12.16 -8.98 -3.93
CA TYR A 61 10.76 -8.91 -4.35
C TYR A 61 10.57 -8.03 -5.59
N PRO A 62 11.19 -8.36 -6.73
CA PRO A 62 11.12 -7.55 -7.94
C PRO A 62 9.68 -7.37 -8.45
N GLU A 63 8.83 -8.40 -8.37
CA GLU A 63 7.41 -8.32 -8.72
C GLU A 63 6.64 -7.25 -7.91
N VAL A 64 7.05 -6.98 -6.67
CA VAL A 64 6.43 -5.93 -5.84
C VAL A 64 6.91 -4.55 -6.30
N THR A 65 8.20 -4.40 -6.60
CA THR A 65 8.74 -3.13 -7.11
C THR A 65 8.21 -2.79 -8.50
N GLU A 66 8.01 -3.80 -9.36
CA GLU A 66 7.40 -3.64 -10.69
C GLU A 66 5.97 -3.10 -10.54
N ALA A 67 5.13 -3.76 -9.72
CA ALA A 67 3.76 -3.35 -9.48
C ALA A 67 3.64 -1.95 -8.83
N LEU A 68 4.51 -1.64 -7.86
CA LEU A 68 4.54 -0.30 -7.23
C LEU A 68 4.96 0.78 -8.23
N THR A 69 5.90 0.49 -9.12
CA THR A 69 6.33 1.44 -10.16
C THR A 69 5.19 1.72 -11.13
N GLU A 70 4.49 0.68 -11.59
CA GLU A 70 3.36 0.81 -12.50
C GLU A 70 2.22 1.64 -11.88
N ALA A 71 1.89 1.37 -10.62
CA ALA A 71 0.79 2.04 -9.93
C ALA A 71 1.14 3.46 -9.48
N PHE A 72 2.38 3.71 -9.01
CA PHE A 72 2.73 4.91 -8.25
C PHE A 72 3.95 5.69 -8.77
N GLY A 73 4.61 5.22 -9.83
CA GLY A 73 5.85 5.83 -10.34
C GLY A 73 5.70 7.28 -10.80
N GLY A 74 4.52 7.64 -11.34
CA GLY A 74 4.20 9.00 -11.80
C GLY A 74 3.74 9.96 -10.69
N HIS A 75 3.60 9.49 -9.45
CA HIS A 75 3.11 10.31 -8.34
C HIS A 75 4.26 10.94 -7.56
N GLY A 76 3.92 11.90 -6.69
CA GLY A 76 4.83 12.38 -5.64
C GLY A 76 5.33 11.23 -4.74
N ARG A 77 6.32 11.49 -3.89
CA ARG A 77 6.88 10.45 -3.02
C ARG A 77 5.82 9.92 -2.05
N ILE A 78 5.72 8.60 -1.92
CA ILE A 78 4.81 7.89 -1.02
C ILE A 78 5.58 6.82 -0.25
N VAL A 79 5.24 6.62 1.02
CA VAL A 79 5.73 5.51 1.85
C VAL A 79 4.55 4.75 2.41
N PHE A 80 4.49 3.45 2.12
CA PHE A 80 3.50 2.52 2.63
C PHE A 80 4.07 1.66 3.77
N ASP A 81 3.19 1.26 4.69
CA ASP A 81 3.41 0.13 5.60
C ASP A 81 2.49 -1.02 5.20
N GLY A 82 3.03 -2.22 5.10
CA GLY A 82 2.29 -3.35 4.55
C GLY A 82 2.91 -4.69 4.83
N GLU A 83 2.21 -5.73 4.40
CA GLU A 83 2.61 -7.11 4.58
C GLU A 83 2.85 -7.78 3.21
N ILE A 84 3.97 -8.45 3.03
CA ILE A 84 4.13 -9.41 1.94
C ILE A 84 3.58 -10.76 2.37
N VAL A 85 2.71 -11.34 1.53
CA VAL A 85 2.16 -12.68 1.70
C VAL A 85 2.41 -13.55 0.48
N ALA A 86 2.46 -14.88 0.70
CA ALA A 86 2.34 -15.85 -0.38
C ALA A 86 0.96 -16.53 -0.28
N LEU A 87 0.20 -16.54 -1.37
CA LEU A 87 -1.15 -17.12 -1.37
C LEU A 87 -1.16 -18.58 -1.85
N THR A 88 -2.13 -19.34 -1.37
CA THR A 88 -2.47 -20.69 -1.84
C THR A 88 -3.97 -20.86 -1.80
N ARG A 89 -4.59 -21.05 -2.97
CA ARG A 89 -6.06 -21.12 -3.11
C ARG A 89 -6.75 -19.94 -2.40
N GLY A 90 -6.22 -18.73 -2.60
CA GLY A 90 -6.72 -17.49 -1.99
C GLY A 90 -6.37 -17.27 -0.52
N ARG A 91 -5.69 -18.21 0.15
CA ARG A 91 -5.32 -18.10 1.57
C ARG A 91 -3.83 -17.80 1.76
N PRO A 92 -3.44 -16.88 2.66
CA PRO A 92 -2.04 -16.69 3.04
C PRO A 92 -1.43 -17.99 3.58
N SER A 93 -0.18 -18.26 3.16
CA SER A 93 0.60 -19.41 3.58
C SER A 93 2.01 -18.98 3.95
N PHE A 94 2.23 -18.76 5.24
CA PHE A 94 3.53 -18.37 5.77
C PHE A 94 4.62 -19.40 5.44
N ALA A 95 4.30 -20.71 5.55
CA ALA A 95 5.21 -21.79 5.18
C ALA A 95 5.72 -21.71 3.72
N ARG A 96 4.88 -21.24 2.79
CA ARG A 96 5.32 -21.01 1.40
C ARG A 96 6.17 -19.76 1.28
N LEU A 97 5.78 -18.68 1.94
CA LEU A 97 6.53 -17.44 1.94
C LEU A 97 7.95 -17.63 2.48
N GLN A 98 8.15 -18.51 3.47
CA GLN A 98 9.46 -18.83 4.01
C GLN A 98 10.48 -19.30 2.95
N LYS A 99 10.02 -19.87 1.83
CA LYS A 99 10.90 -20.22 0.69
C LYS A 99 11.56 -19.01 0.02
N ARG A 100 11.08 -17.80 0.30
CA ARG A 100 11.58 -16.52 -0.21
C ARG A 100 12.37 -15.71 0.83
N ALA A 101 12.32 -16.08 2.11
CA ALA A 101 12.79 -15.26 3.23
C ALA A 101 14.25 -14.80 3.11
N ASN A 102 15.13 -15.70 2.66
CA ASN A 102 16.58 -15.48 2.58
C ASN A 102 17.09 -15.39 1.14
N THR A 103 16.22 -15.13 0.16
CA THR A 103 16.59 -15.05 -1.25
C THR A 103 16.68 -13.61 -1.70
N LEU A 104 17.91 -13.08 -1.80
CA LEU A 104 18.15 -11.69 -2.20
C LEU A 104 17.80 -11.39 -3.66
N ARG A 105 17.90 -12.38 -4.55
CA ARG A 105 17.61 -12.25 -5.99
C ARG A 105 16.95 -13.55 -6.47
N PRO A 106 15.61 -13.65 -6.41
CA PRO A 106 14.91 -14.87 -6.78
C PRO A 106 14.99 -15.12 -8.28
N THR A 107 15.19 -16.38 -8.67
CA THR A 107 15.11 -16.76 -10.09
C THR A 107 13.67 -16.64 -10.59
N THR A 108 13.50 -16.52 -11.91
CA THR A 108 12.15 -16.51 -12.52
C THR A 108 11.37 -17.78 -12.19
N ALA A 109 12.05 -18.93 -12.05
CA ALA A 109 11.42 -20.17 -11.62
C ALA A 109 10.87 -20.08 -10.19
N LEU A 110 11.66 -19.53 -9.26
CA LEU A 110 11.23 -19.35 -7.86
C LEU A 110 10.08 -18.33 -7.74
N ARG A 111 10.13 -17.22 -8.50
CA ARG A 111 9.04 -16.23 -8.56
C ARG A 111 7.72 -16.86 -9.02
N ARG A 112 7.76 -17.75 -10.02
CA ARG A 112 6.58 -18.50 -10.49
C ARG A 112 6.09 -19.54 -9.49
N GLN A 113 7.01 -20.21 -8.78
CA GLN A 113 6.64 -21.25 -7.81
C GLN A 113 6.03 -20.64 -6.54
N VAL A 114 6.52 -19.49 -6.12
CA VAL A 114 6.10 -18.77 -4.91
C VAL A 114 5.87 -17.29 -5.28
N PRO A 115 4.73 -16.99 -5.95
CA PRO A 115 4.33 -15.62 -6.17
C PRO A 115 3.98 -14.98 -4.82
N VAL A 116 4.32 -13.70 -4.69
CA VAL A 116 4.02 -12.92 -3.50
C VAL A 116 3.13 -11.73 -3.84
N THR A 117 2.38 -11.26 -2.85
CA THR A 117 1.50 -10.09 -2.94
C THR A 117 1.85 -9.15 -1.80
N TYR A 118 2.00 -7.87 -2.10
CA TYR A 118 2.15 -6.82 -1.10
C TYR A 118 0.77 -6.24 -0.76
N LEU A 119 0.42 -6.27 0.52
CA LEU A 119 -0.86 -5.82 1.06
C LEU A 119 -0.57 -4.64 2.00
N PRO A 120 -0.59 -3.39 1.50
CA PRO A 120 -0.45 -2.21 2.35
C PRO A 120 -1.66 -2.09 3.28
N PHE A 121 -1.42 -1.60 4.51
CA PHE A 121 -2.47 -1.27 5.49
C PHE A 121 -2.32 0.15 6.05
N ASP A 122 -1.21 0.84 5.79
CA ASP A 122 -1.02 2.24 6.17
C ASP A 122 -0.23 3.02 5.11
N VAL A 123 -0.42 4.35 5.10
CA VAL A 123 0.35 5.32 4.30
C VAL A 123 1.07 6.25 5.26
N LEU A 124 2.37 6.03 5.45
CA LEU A 124 3.17 6.74 6.46
C LEU A 124 3.63 8.13 5.99
N TYR A 125 3.77 8.31 4.68
CA TYR A 125 4.20 9.58 4.10
C TYR A 125 3.66 9.74 2.68
N ARG A 126 3.32 10.96 2.31
CA ARG A 126 3.04 11.36 0.94
C ARG A 126 3.40 12.83 0.71
N THR A 127 4.04 13.15 -0.41
CA THR A 127 4.22 14.55 -0.82
C THR A 127 2.87 15.13 -1.27
N SER A 128 2.50 16.30 -0.74
CA SER A 128 1.32 17.05 -1.12
C SER A 128 1.51 17.73 -2.49
N GLU A 129 1.52 16.93 -3.55
CA GLU A 129 1.14 17.43 -4.87
C GLU A 129 -0.12 16.69 -5.30
N LEU A 130 -1.25 17.26 -4.89
CA LEU A 130 -2.51 17.10 -5.59
C LEU A 130 -3.11 18.49 -5.73
N GLY A 131 -2.94 19.07 -6.92
CA GLY A 131 -4.01 19.91 -7.45
C GLY A 131 -5.30 19.09 -7.43
N HIS A 132 -6.32 19.60 -6.76
CA HIS A 132 -7.71 19.12 -6.79
C HIS A 132 -7.91 17.60 -6.76
N LEU A 133 -7.74 16.99 -5.58
CA LEU A 133 -8.70 15.96 -5.17
C LEU A 133 -9.59 16.63 -4.12
N HIS A 134 -10.81 16.97 -4.54
CA HIS A 134 -11.89 17.34 -3.64
C HIS A 134 -12.00 16.24 -2.58
N LEU A 135 -11.48 16.51 -1.37
CA LEU A 135 -11.99 15.88 -0.16
C LEU A 135 -13.48 16.20 -0.14
N CYS A 136 -14.31 15.23 -0.53
CA CYS A 136 -15.75 15.31 -0.29
C CYS A 136 -15.92 15.60 1.21
N GLY A 137 -16.58 16.72 1.53
CA GLY A 137 -16.61 17.33 2.85
C GLY A 137 -17.35 16.49 3.90
N CYS A 138 -16.69 15.45 4.40
CA CYS A 138 -17.07 14.70 5.59
C CYS A 138 -15.85 14.52 6.53
N CYS A 139 -14.92 15.47 6.54
CA CYS A 139 -13.76 15.45 7.45
C CYS A 139 -14.17 15.75 8.90
N SER A 140 -14.62 14.71 9.59
CA SER A 140 -14.51 14.58 11.05
C SER A 140 -13.91 13.21 11.40
N ALA A 141 -12.91 12.78 10.63
CA ALA A 141 -12.31 11.47 10.75
C ALA A 141 -10.92 11.57 11.39
N THR A 142 -10.57 10.62 12.25
CA THR A 142 -9.30 10.59 12.98
C THR A 142 -8.12 10.45 11.99
N PRO A 143 -6.86 10.76 12.40
CA PRO A 143 -5.70 10.63 11.50
C PRO A 143 -5.56 9.25 10.84
N PHE A 144 -6.04 8.19 11.49
CA PHE A 144 -6.06 6.82 10.96
C PHE A 144 -7.08 6.64 9.81
N ASP A 145 -8.26 7.24 9.93
CA ASP A 145 -9.30 7.16 8.89
C ASP A 145 -8.88 7.86 7.58
N ALA A 146 -8.13 8.95 7.68
CA ALA A 146 -7.63 9.69 6.51
C ALA A 146 -6.60 8.89 5.69
N HIS A 147 -5.72 8.14 6.37
CA HIS A 147 -4.75 7.25 5.73
C HIS A 147 -5.45 6.06 5.06
N ARG A 148 -6.44 5.49 5.75
CA ARG A 148 -7.23 4.34 5.30
C ARG A 148 -8.11 4.65 4.09
N LEU A 149 -8.80 5.79 4.07
CA LEU A 149 -9.64 6.19 2.93
C LEU A 149 -8.85 6.33 1.63
N THR A 150 -7.59 6.77 1.71
CA THR A 150 -6.69 6.87 0.56
C THR A 150 -6.39 5.49 -0.03
N LEU A 151 -6.14 4.49 0.83
CA LEU A 151 -5.82 3.13 0.41
C LEU A 151 -7.04 2.39 -0.20
N VAL A 152 -8.22 2.54 0.42
CA VAL A 152 -9.46 1.91 -0.05
C VAL A 152 -9.94 2.52 -1.37
N CYS A 153 -9.80 3.83 -1.54
CA CYS A 153 -10.15 4.50 -2.80
C CYS A 153 -9.23 4.05 -3.96
N TRP A 154 -7.96 3.78 -3.68
CA TRP A 154 -6.98 3.30 -4.68
C TRP A 154 -7.13 1.81 -5.03
N THR A 155 -7.54 0.96 -4.08
CA THR A 155 -7.73 -0.48 -4.33
C THR A 155 -9.08 -0.83 -4.98
N SER A 156 -10.11 0.02 -4.82
CA SER A 156 -11.46 -0.22 -5.36
C SER A 156 -11.70 0.28 -6.78
N THR A 157 -10.93 1.26 -7.26
CA THR A 157 -11.15 1.86 -8.59
C THR A 157 -10.33 1.24 -9.71
N GLY A 158 -9.21 0.57 -9.43
CA GLY A 158 -8.33 0.00 -10.47
C GLY A 158 -7.91 1.00 -11.56
N ALA A 159 -8.09 2.29 -11.30
CA ALA A 159 -8.00 3.36 -12.29
C ALA A 159 -7.58 4.63 -11.56
N SER A 160 -6.62 5.33 -12.17
CA SER A 160 -6.37 6.74 -11.87
C SER A 160 -7.71 7.50 -11.88
N PRO A 161 -7.94 8.46 -10.97
CA PRO A 161 -9.17 9.28 -10.95
C PRO A 161 -9.39 10.10 -12.25
N GLU A 162 -8.48 10.05 -13.22
CA GLU A 162 -8.55 10.79 -14.47
C GLU A 162 -9.44 10.17 -15.58
N SER A 163 -10.06 9.00 -15.39
CA SER A 163 -10.87 8.40 -16.47
C SER A 163 -12.35 8.81 -16.51
N THR A 164 -12.85 9.65 -15.60
CA THR A 164 -14.21 10.20 -15.72
C THR A 164 -14.18 11.57 -16.42
N GLY A 165 -13.72 11.56 -17.67
CA GLY A 165 -13.94 12.66 -18.58
C GLY A 165 -15.43 12.81 -18.87
N SER A 166 -15.99 13.94 -18.45
CA SER A 166 -17.15 14.63 -19.04
C SER A 166 -18.00 13.82 -20.02
N ARG A 167 -19.07 13.22 -19.51
CA ARG A 167 -20.31 13.09 -20.29
C ARG A 167 -21.41 13.76 -19.50
N ALA A 168 -21.67 15.02 -19.86
CA ALA A 168 -22.86 15.73 -19.47
C ALA A 168 -24.08 14.83 -19.73
N LEU A 169 -24.81 14.50 -18.68
CA LEU A 169 -26.13 13.89 -18.78
C LEU A 169 -27.02 14.89 -19.52
N GLY A 170 -27.34 14.57 -20.77
CA GLY A 170 -28.32 15.30 -21.55
C GLY A 170 -29.68 15.29 -20.84
N ALA A 171 -30.31 16.46 -20.76
CA ALA A 171 -31.67 16.62 -20.29
C ALA A 171 -32.64 15.74 -21.10
N PRO A 172 -33.71 15.19 -20.50
CA PRO A 172 -34.71 14.44 -21.24
C PRO A 172 -35.52 15.37 -22.16
N PRO A 173 -35.94 14.91 -23.35
CA PRO A 173 -36.79 15.69 -24.23
C PRO A 173 -38.17 15.88 -23.57
N ARG A 174 -38.67 17.11 -23.61
CA ARG A 174 -40.06 17.42 -23.28
C ARG A 174 -40.96 16.87 -24.39
N ALA A 175 -41.95 16.08 -24.00
CA ALA A 175 -43.16 15.85 -24.78
C ALA A 175 -44.28 16.72 -24.19
#